data_AF-A0A2N1BZ89-F1
#
_entry.id   AF-A0A2N1BZ89-F1
#
_cell.length_a   1.000
_cell.length_b   1.000
_cell.length_c   1.000
_cell.angle_alpha   90.00
_cell.angle_beta   90.00
_cell.angle_gamma   90.00
#
_symmetry.space_group_name_H-M   'P 1'
#
loop_
_entity.id
_entity.type
_entity.pdbx_description
1 polymer ?
#
loop_
_entity_poly.entity_id
_entity_poly.type
_entity_poly.pdbx_seq_one_letter_code
_entity_poly.pdbx_strand_id
1 'polypeptide(L)'
;MKRVSTAIVLLFSVLVMSNTSYSHDDISIPDGPYLGQTPPGSTPEIFAPGIVNTEGFIEIEGMFGADMNTFYFVRRDEKEVYSLNVIEYKNNQWQKSIVVTAVSEPSISPDGNTIYLKNAYVERTSDGWSEVKGLGELFENIDIMRLSASSNGTYYFDTYSQKMDIPLRYSRLVDGKHEEPKSLGPQFGIGRYNAHPYIAPDESFIIFDSVREDGQGRSDIYISYRAADGSWGPAINMGDKINTAHSEKNPSLSPDGQFLFFDKRTKRGNEEVNIYWVDAQIIETLRPK
;
A
#
# COMPACT_ATOMS: atom_id res chain seq x y z
N MET A 1 29.20 -64.27 -22.14
CA MET A 1 29.69 -63.26 -21.17
C MET A 1 28.76 -62.06 -21.24
N LYS A 2 27.86 -61.92 -20.26
CA LYS A 2 26.82 -60.87 -20.23
C LYS A 2 27.38 -59.59 -19.61
N ARG A 3 27.07 -58.46 -20.23
CA ARG A 3 27.43 -57.09 -19.81
C ARG A 3 26.67 -56.73 -18.53
N VAL A 4 27.35 -56.06 -17.60
CA VAL A 4 26.74 -55.38 -16.44
C VAL A 4 26.84 -53.88 -16.70
N SER A 5 25.68 -53.22 -16.78
CA SER A 5 25.57 -51.76 -16.82
C SER A 5 25.04 -51.29 -15.48
N THR A 6 25.83 -50.49 -14.77
CA THR A 6 25.49 -49.90 -13.47
C THR A 6 24.57 -48.69 -13.70
N ALA A 7 23.34 -48.74 -13.19
CA ALA A 7 22.42 -47.61 -13.18
C ALA A 7 22.73 -46.70 -11.98
N ILE A 8 22.97 -45.42 -12.26
CA ILE A 8 23.10 -44.35 -11.26
C ILE A 8 21.67 -43.88 -10.93
N VAL A 9 21.25 -44.06 -9.68
CA VAL A 9 20.00 -43.52 -9.15
C VAL A 9 20.29 -42.14 -8.59
N LEU A 10 19.76 -41.10 -9.23
CA LEU A 10 19.73 -39.72 -8.72
C LEU A 10 18.59 -39.59 -7.71
N LEU A 11 18.93 -39.29 -6.45
CA LEU A 11 17.96 -38.94 -5.42
C LEU A 11 17.38 -37.54 -5.70
N PHE A 12 16.05 -37.47 -5.86
CA PHE A 12 15.31 -36.21 -5.79
C PHE A 12 15.23 -35.74 -4.33
N SER A 13 15.80 -34.58 -4.04
CA SER A 13 15.61 -33.86 -2.78
C SER A 13 14.22 -33.23 -2.76
N VAL A 14 13.35 -33.73 -1.87
CA VAL A 14 12.06 -33.11 -1.57
C VAL A 14 12.32 -31.90 -0.66
N LEU A 15 12.02 -30.69 -1.16
CA LEU A 15 11.91 -29.50 -0.32
C LEU A 15 10.68 -29.68 0.59
N VAL A 16 10.91 -29.82 1.89
CA VAL A 16 9.86 -29.74 2.90
C VAL A 16 9.62 -28.26 3.17
N MET A 17 8.48 -27.73 2.76
CA MET A 17 8.01 -26.41 3.22
C MET A 17 7.68 -26.51 4.71
N SER A 18 8.47 -25.85 5.55
CA SER A 18 8.19 -25.73 6.98
C SER A 18 7.14 -24.64 7.20
N ASN A 19 5.90 -25.04 7.46
CA ASN A 19 4.89 -24.15 8.04
C ASN A 19 5.23 -23.93 9.52
N THR A 20 5.91 -22.83 9.82
CA THR A 20 6.01 -22.34 11.21
C THR A 20 4.69 -21.66 11.56
N SER A 21 3.77 -22.37 12.21
CA SER A 21 2.61 -21.80 12.88
C SER A 21 3.06 -21.26 14.24
N TYR A 22 3.02 -19.93 14.42
CA TYR A 22 3.22 -19.30 15.71
C TYR A 22 1.88 -19.25 16.45
N SER A 23 1.76 -20.08 17.48
CA SER A 23 0.67 -20.08 18.45
C SER A 23 0.73 -18.82 19.33
N HIS A 24 0.13 -17.72 18.86
CA HIS A 24 -0.51 -16.74 19.74
C HIS A 24 -2.01 -16.96 19.61
N ASP A 25 -2.73 -16.99 20.74
CA ASP A 25 -4.19 -17.24 20.81
C ASP A 25 -4.91 -16.53 19.65
N ASP A 26 -5.33 -17.32 18.65
CA ASP A 26 -5.77 -16.78 17.37
C ASP A 26 -7.15 -16.15 17.59
N ILE A 27 -7.19 -14.82 17.71
CA ILE A 27 -8.44 -14.07 17.75
C ILE A 27 -9.24 -14.47 16.50
N SER A 28 -10.42 -15.04 16.73
CA SER A 28 -11.34 -15.41 15.65
C SER A 28 -11.72 -14.15 14.89
N ILE A 29 -11.40 -14.14 13.59
CA ILE A 29 -11.77 -13.05 12.70
C ILE A 29 -13.26 -13.21 12.38
N PRO A 30 -14.11 -12.21 12.70
CA PRO A 30 -15.54 -12.31 12.43
C PRO A 30 -15.84 -12.36 10.92
N ASP A 31 -16.93 -13.03 10.56
CA ASP A 31 -17.45 -13.01 9.19
C ASP A 31 -18.06 -11.64 8.86
N GLY A 32 -18.00 -11.26 7.58
CA GLY A 32 -18.61 -10.04 7.05
C GLY A 32 -17.60 -9.09 6.39
N PRO A 33 -18.09 -8.01 5.74
CA PRO A 33 -17.23 -7.03 5.11
C PRO A 33 -16.32 -6.36 6.16
N TYR A 34 -15.16 -5.90 5.73
CA TYR A 34 -14.19 -5.20 6.58
C TYR A 34 -13.77 -5.98 7.84
N LEU A 35 -13.60 -7.30 7.71
CA LEU A 35 -13.27 -8.21 8.82
C LEU A 35 -14.35 -8.22 9.91
N GLY A 36 -15.61 -8.07 9.49
CA GLY A 36 -16.80 -8.07 10.34
C GLY A 36 -16.96 -6.86 11.26
N GLN A 37 -16.27 -5.76 10.95
CA GLN A 37 -16.39 -4.51 11.71
C GLN A 37 -17.61 -3.70 11.31
N THR A 38 -18.11 -2.89 12.25
CA THR A 38 -19.07 -1.82 11.94
C THR A 38 -18.31 -0.67 11.28
N PRO A 39 -18.72 -0.19 10.09
CA PRO A 39 -18.00 0.89 9.43
C PRO A 39 -18.07 2.22 10.21
N PRO A 40 -16.97 3.00 10.25
CA PRO A 40 -16.89 4.25 10.98
C PRO A 40 -17.64 5.36 10.24
N GLY A 41 -17.97 6.43 10.96
CA GLY A 41 -18.46 7.67 10.36
C GLY A 41 -17.33 8.59 9.91
N SER A 42 -17.59 9.91 9.98
CA SER A 42 -16.59 10.95 9.60
C SER A 42 -15.42 11.13 10.57
N THR A 43 -15.38 10.36 11.67
CA THR A 43 -14.30 10.41 12.66
C THR A 43 -13.47 9.14 12.51
N PRO A 44 -12.15 9.24 12.28
CA PRO A 44 -11.32 8.06 12.12
C PRO A 44 -11.28 7.17 13.36
N GLU A 45 -11.35 5.87 13.13
CA GLU A 45 -11.25 4.83 14.15
C GLU A 45 -10.06 3.91 13.86
N ILE A 46 -9.58 3.15 14.84
CA ILE A 46 -8.54 2.14 14.61
C ILE A 46 -9.16 0.98 13.83
N PHE A 47 -8.49 0.53 12.76
CA PHE A 47 -8.97 -0.59 11.96
C PHE A 47 -8.62 -1.95 12.59
N ALA A 48 -9.61 -2.81 12.75
CA ALA A 48 -9.49 -4.22 13.17
C ALA A 48 -8.56 -4.43 14.39
N PRO A 49 -8.83 -3.77 15.54
CA PRO A 49 -7.99 -3.90 16.73
C PRO A 49 -7.91 -5.37 17.20
N GLY A 50 -6.69 -5.83 17.50
CA GLY A 50 -6.39 -7.22 17.86
C GLY A 50 -6.29 -8.19 16.69
N ILE A 51 -6.78 -7.83 15.49
CA ILE A 51 -6.68 -8.66 14.28
C ILE A 51 -5.55 -8.16 13.37
N VAL A 52 -5.59 -6.86 13.05
CA VAL A 52 -4.55 -6.16 12.26
C VAL A 52 -3.65 -5.38 13.21
N ASN A 53 -4.19 -4.38 13.92
CA ASN A 53 -3.44 -3.61 14.92
C ASN A 53 -3.30 -4.47 16.20
N THR A 54 -2.19 -5.18 16.36
CA THR A 54 -2.00 -6.16 17.43
C THR A 54 -1.06 -5.67 18.53
N GLU A 55 -1.21 -6.20 19.75
CA GLU A 55 -0.22 -5.98 20.80
C GLU A 55 1.11 -6.66 20.44
N GLY A 56 2.23 -5.98 20.68
CA GLY A 56 3.58 -6.52 20.49
C GLY A 56 4.19 -6.32 19.10
N PHE A 57 3.40 -5.89 18.12
CA PHE A 57 3.85 -5.62 16.76
C PHE A 57 3.57 -4.17 16.35
N ILE A 58 4.19 -3.77 15.25
CA ILE A 58 3.89 -2.50 14.56
C ILE A 58 3.29 -2.85 13.21
N GLU A 59 2.05 -2.42 12.99
CA GLU A 59 1.36 -2.52 11.71
C GLU A 59 1.14 -1.16 11.06
N ILE A 60 1.39 -1.10 9.75
CA ILE A 60 1.29 0.09 8.91
C ILE A 60 0.77 -0.29 7.52
N GLU A 61 0.38 0.70 6.74
CA GLU A 61 0.14 0.59 5.29
C GLU A 61 -0.98 -0.39 4.93
N GLY A 62 -2.06 -0.37 5.71
CA GLY A 62 -3.24 -1.19 5.46
C GLY A 62 -3.96 -0.84 4.16
N MET A 63 -4.36 -1.85 3.39
CA MET A 63 -5.18 -1.68 2.18
C MET A 63 -6.01 -2.92 1.86
N PHE A 64 -7.20 -2.70 1.31
CA PHE A 64 -8.01 -3.79 0.75
C PHE A 64 -7.48 -4.19 -0.63
N GLY A 65 -7.52 -5.49 -0.91
CA GLY A 65 -7.40 -6.02 -2.26
C GLY A 65 -8.65 -5.73 -3.08
N ALA A 66 -8.53 -5.74 -4.41
CA ALA A 66 -9.62 -5.45 -5.35
C ALA A 66 -10.88 -6.32 -5.17
N ASP A 67 -10.74 -7.49 -4.51
CA ASP A 67 -11.82 -8.43 -4.22
C ASP A 67 -12.66 -8.07 -2.98
N MET A 68 -12.26 -7.07 -2.19
CA MET A 68 -12.84 -6.70 -0.89
C MET A 68 -12.82 -7.80 0.19
N ASN A 69 -12.29 -8.98 -0.13
CA ASN A 69 -12.18 -10.15 0.74
C ASN A 69 -10.74 -10.43 1.19
N THR A 70 -9.82 -9.58 0.75
CA THR A 70 -8.42 -9.61 1.10
C THR A 70 -8.01 -8.29 1.73
N PHE A 71 -7.32 -8.34 2.87
CA PHE A 71 -6.72 -7.18 3.51
C PHE A 71 -5.21 -7.36 3.66
N TYR A 72 -4.45 -6.47 3.05
CA TYR A 72 -3.00 -6.42 3.13
C TYR A 72 -2.57 -5.37 4.16
N PHE A 73 -1.49 -5.64 4.86
CA PHE A 73 -0.84 -4.68 5.76
C PHE A 73 0.63 -5.05 5.94
N VAL A 74 1.45 -4.05 6.22
CA VAL A 74 2.85 -4.28 6.55
C VAL A 74 2.97 -4.46 8.05
N ARG A 75 3.65 -5.53 8.48
CA ARG A 75 4.00 -5.77 9.88
C ARG A 75 5.50 -5.76 10.06
N ARG A 76 5.96 -5.04 11.07
CA ARG A 76 7.33 -5.10 11.58
C ARG A 76 7.38 -6.06 12.76
N ASP A 77 8.25 -7.07 12.67
CA ASP A 77 8.46 -8.02 13.75
C ASP A 77 9.42 -7.49 14.84
N GLU A 78 9.63 -8.28 15.90
CA GLU A 78 10.52 -7.95 17.03
C GLU A 78 12.00 -7.77 16.61
N LYS A 79 12.40 -8.32 15.45
CA LYS A 79 13.74 -8.18 14.87
C LYS A 79 13.82 -7.00 13.91
N GLU A 80 12.79 -6.16 13.90
CA GLU A 80 12.67 -4.99 13.05
C GLU A 80 12.55 -5.28 11.55
N VAL A 81 12.19 -6.52 11.19
CA VAL A 81 11.98 -6.93 9.80
C VAL A 81 10.55 -6.65 9.39
N TYR A 82 10.37 -5.90 8.31
CA TYR A 82 9.05 -5.60 7.74
C TYR A 82 8.63 -6.71 6.76
N SER A 83 7.34 -7.06 6.76
CA SER A 83 6.77 -8.05 5.85
C SER A 83 5.37 -7.62 5.41
N LEU A 84 5.04 -7.90 4.15
CA LEU A 84 3.69 -7.73 3.64
C LEU A 84 2.84 -8.93 4.04
N ASN A 85 1.96 -8.71 5.00
CA ASN A 85 1.04 -9.71 5.53
C ASN A 85 -0.30 -9.57 4.83
N VAL A 86 -1.05 -10.66 4.82
CA VAL A 86 -2.38 -10.69 4.23
C VAL A 86 -3.33 -11.52 5.08
N ILE A 87 -4.55 -11.01 5.23
CA ILE A 87 -5.72 -11.72 5.73
C ILE A 87 -6.65 -11.94 4.54
N GLU A 88 -6.88 -13.21 4.17
CA GLU A 88 -7.73 -13.60 3.03
C GLU A 88 -8.88 -14.48 3.51
N TYR A 89 -10.10 -14.25 3.01
CA TYR A 89 -11.22 -15.17 3.22
C TYR A 89 -11.19 -16.29 2.18
N LYS A 90 -10.78 -17.50 2.58
CA LYS A 90 -10.64 -18.67 1.70
C LYS A 90 -11.23 -19.92 2.35
N ASN A 91 -11.95 -20.71 1.56
CA ASN A 91 -12.59 -21.96 2.01
C ASN A 91 -13.50 -21.76 3.25
N ASN A 92 -14.29 -20.67 3.24
CA ASN A 92 -15.19 -20.25 4.33
C ASN A 92 -14.47 -19.98 5.66
N GLN A 93 -13.18 -19.64 5.62
CA GLN A 93 -12.39 -19.30 6.80
C GLN A 93 -11.41 -18.17 6.48
N TRP A 94 -11.19 -17.28 7.43
CA TRP A 94 -10.12 -16.30 7.33
C TRP A 94 -8.76 -16.97 7.54
N GLN A 95 -7.80 -16.64 6.68
CA GLN A 95 -6.45 -17.19 6.71
C GLN A 95 -5.45 -16.04 6.71
N LYS A 96 -4.42 -16.13 7.57
CA LYS A 96 -3.30 -15.20 7.62
C LYS A 96 -2.10 -15.81 6.90
N SER A 97 -1.42 -15.04 6.07
CA SER A 97 -0.16 -15.45 5.44
C SER A 97 0.76 -14.25 5.16
N ILE A 98 1.98 -14.53 4.70
CA ILE A 98 2.95 -13.52 4.29
C ILE A 98 3.12 -13.60 2.77
N VAL A 99 2.99 -12.47 2.10
CA VAL A 99 3.19 -12.34 0.64
C VAL A 99 4.68 -12.24 0.33
N VAL A 100 5.36 -11.27 0.95
CA VAL A 100 6.81 -11.03 0.78
C VAL A 100 7.41 -10.53 2.10
N THR A 101 8.64 -10.92 2.41
CA THR A 101 9.40 -10.46 3.58
C THR A 101 10.42 -9.38 3.18
N ALA A 102 10.89 -8.60 4.16
CA ALA A 102 11.82 -7.48 3.99
C ALA A 102 11.34 -6.41 3.00
N VAL A 103 10.05 -6.08 3.05
CA VAL A 103 9.39 -5.08 2.17
C VAL A 103 8.56 -4.08 2.97
N SER A 104 8.43 -2.87 2.40
CA SER A 104 7.59 -1.78 2.88
C SER A 104 7.02 -1.00 1.69
N GLU A 105 6.07 -0.12 1.98
CA GLU A 105 5.41 0.80 1.05
C GLU A 105 4.77 0.10 -0.16
N PRO A 106 4.01 -1.01 0.03
CA PRO A 106 3.37 -1.67 -1.08
C PRO A 106 2.19 -0.85 -1.63
N SER A 107 1.78 -1.14 -2.84
CA SER A 107 0.43 -0.84 -3.30
C SER A 107 -0.08 -1.96 -4.19
N ILE A 108 -1.39 -2.03 -4.38
CA ILE A 108 -2.01 -3.02 -5.25
C ILE A 108 -2.61 -2.35 -6.48
N SER A 109 -2.47 -2.98 -7.64
CA SER A 109 -3.11 -2.54 -8.87
C SER A 109 -4.64 -2.59 -8.73
N PRO A 110 -5.40 -1.73 -9.45
CA PRO A 110 -6.85 -1.72 -9.35
C PRO A 110 -7.54 -3.04 -9.71
N ASP A 111 -6.91 -3.87 -10.54
CA ASP A 111 -7.41 -5.20 -10.89
C ASP A 111 -7.00 -6.31 -9.90
N GLY A 112 -6.19 -5.98 -8.89
CA GLY A 112 -5.71 -6.92 -7.86
C GLY A 112 -4.61 -7.88 -8.32
N ASN A 113 -4.14 -7.78 -9.56
CA ASN A 113 -3.21 -8.76 -10.13
C ASN A 113 -1.73 -8.42 -9.91
N THR A 114 -1.40 -7.21 -9.47
CA THR A 114 -0.03 -6.76 -9.24
C THR A 114 0.09 -6.08 -7.90
N ILE A 115 1.10 -6.45 -7.12
CA ILE A 115 1.53 -5.69 -5.95
C ILE A 115 2.84 -5.02 -6.29
N TYR A 116 2.87 -3.69 -6.23
CA TYR A 116 4.06 -2.89 -6.38
C TYR A 116 4.80 -2.79 -5.05
N LEU A 117 6.12 -2.88 -5.11
CA LEU A 117 7.07 -2.87 -4.00
C LEU A 117 8.19 -1.90 -4.38
N LYS A 118 7.95 -0.60 -4.24
CA LYS A 118 8.89 0.46 -4.65
C LYS A 118 9.21 0.43 -6.14
N ASN A 119 10.44 0.06 -6.51
CA ASN A 119 10.94 -0.12 -7.87
C ASN A 119 10.79 -1.57 -8.39
N ALA A 120 10.04 -2.41 -7.67
CA ALA A 120 9.78 -3.80 -8.00
C ALA A 120 8.28 -4.12 -7.90
N TYR A 121 7.89 -5.34 -8.29
CA TYR A 121 6.53 -5.84 -8.18
C TYR A 121 6.48 -7.37 -8.11
N VAL A 122 5.34 -7.89 -7.69
CA VAL A 122 4.96 -9.31 -7.82
C VAL A 122 3.61 -9.40 -8.53
N GLU A 123 3.39 -10.48 -9.26
CA GLU A 123 2.15 -10.74 -10.00
C GLU A 123 1.39 -11.92 -9.39
N ARG A 124 0.05 -11.84 -9.39
CA ARG A 124 -0.82 -12.91 -8.95
C ARG A 124 -0.65 -14.13 -9.87
N THR A 125 -0.57 -15.31 -9.29
CA THR A 125 -0.50 -16.60 -9.99
C THR A 125 -1.63 -17.52 -9.54
N SER A 126 -1.74 -18.72 -10.13
CA SER A 126 -2.68 -19.76 -9.67
C SER A 126 -2.45 -20.18 -8.21
N ASP A 127 -1.21 -20.09 -7.75
CA ASP A 127 -0.75 -20.67 -6.48
C ASP A 127 -0.27 -19.59 -5.48
N GLY A 128 -0.52 -18.31 -5.76
CA GLY A 128 -0.14 -17.18 -4.90
C GLY A 128 0.43 -16.00 -5.66
N TRP A 129 1.70 -15.68 -5.41
CA TRP A 129 2.40 -14.55 -6.02
C TRP A 129 3.68 -15.03 -6.72
N SER A 130 4.09 -14.33 -7.77
CA SER A 130 5.35 -14.60 -8.47
C SER A 130 6.57 -14.27 -7.61
N GLU A 131 7.76 -14.62 -8.10
CA GLU A 131 8.99 -13.99 -7.63
C GLU A 131 8.96 -12.47 -7.89
N VAL A 132 9.79 -11.73 -7.15
CA VAL A 132 9.92 -10.28 -7.27
C VAL A 132 10.58 -9.91 -8.60
N LYS A 133 9.96 -9.02 -9.36
CA LYS A 133 10.42 -8.52 -10.66
C LYS A 133 10.70 -7.02 -10.57
N GLY A 134 11.73 -6.53 -11.26
CA GLY A 134 12.00 -5.08 -11.35
C GLY A 134 11.10 -4.38 -12.37
N LEU A 135 10.79 -3.11 -12.16
CA LEU A 135 9.96 -2.30 -13.09
C LEU A 135 10.65 -1.97 -14.43
N GLY A 136 11.95 -2.27 -14.56
CA GLY A 136 12.77 -2.01 -15.76
C GLY A 136 13.71 -0.82 -15.62
N GLU A 137 14.57 -0.64 -16.62
CA GLU A 137 15.71 0.29 -16.60
C GLU A 137 15.33 1.75 -16.30
N LEU A 138 14.13 2.19 -16.71
CA LEU A 138 13.62 3.55 -16.46
C LEU A 138 13.45 3.88 -14.97
N PHE A 139 13.25 2.87 -14.13
CA PHE A 139 12.94 3.04 -12.71
C PHE A 139 14.05 2.52 -11.79
N GLU A 140 15.03 1.78 -12.32
CA GLU A 140 16.08 1.11 -11.54
C GLU A 140 16.88 2.10 -10.68
N ASN A 141 17.16 3.30 -11.21
CA ASN A 141 17.96 4.33 -10.55
C ASN A 141 17.12 5.42 -9.86
N ILE A 142 15.84 5.18 -9.67
CA ILE A 142 14.94 6.10 -8.96
C ILE A 142 14.67 5.50 -7.57
N ASP A 143 14.98 6.27 -6.53
CA ASP A 143 14.62 5.91 -5.17
C ASP A 143 13.14 6.20 -4.95
N ILE A 144 12.30 5.18 -5.11
CA ILE A 144 10.85 5.24 -4.96
C ILE A 144 10.50 4.75 -3.55
N MET A 145 9.82 5.56 -2.74
CA MET A 145 9.21 5.04 -1.51
C MET A 145 7.94 4.28 -1.85
N ARG A 146 6.98 4.89 -2.55
CA ARG A 146 5.76 4.21 -2.99
C ARG A 146 5.43 4.50 -4.44
N LEU A 147 4.96 3.46 -5.12
CA LEU A 147 4.33 3.53 -6.43
C LEU A 147 2.88 3.08 -6.30
N SER A 148 1.96 3.80 -6.95
CA SER A 148 0.57 3.44 -7.14
C SER A 148 0.23 3.50 -8.63
N ALA A 149 -0.71 2.68 -9.10
CA ALA A 149 -1.05 2.57 -10.51
C ALA A 149 -2.54 2.79 -10.77
N SER A 150 -2.88 3.45 -11.87
CA SER A 150 -4.27 3.60 -12.33
C SER A 150 -4.72 2.40 -13.17
N SER A 151 -6.02 2.34 -13.50
CA SER A 151 -6.57 1.31 -14.41
C SER A 151 -6.04 1.44 -15.84
N ASN A 152 -5.48 2.59 -16.20
CA ASN A 152 -4.80 2.80 -17.49
C ASN A 152 -3.34 2.29 -17.46
N GLY A 153 -2.87 1.74 -16.34
CA GLY A 153 -1.49 1.31 -16.15
C GLY A 153 -0.49 2.46 -15.96
N THR A 154 -0.97 3.70 -15.78
CA THR A 154 -0.12 4.84 -15.45
C THR A 154 0.41 4.68 -14.03
N TYR A 155 1.72 4.75 -13.86
CA TYR A 155 2.36 4.80 -12.55
C TYR A 155 2.38 6.22 -12.01
N TYR A 156 2.13 6.33 -10.71
CA TYR A 156 2.22 7.55 -9.90
C TYR A 156 3.07 7.23 -8.67
N PHE A 157 4.16 7.96 -8.46
CA PHE A 157 5.13 7.62 -7.44
C PHE A 157 5.89 8.84 -6.92
N ASP A 158 6.43 8.72 -5.72
CA ASP A 158 7.34 9.71 -5.15
C ASP A 158 8.81 9.41 -5.53
N THR A 159 9.69 10.41 -5.39
CA THR A 159 11.14 10.22 -5.58
C THR A 159 11.92 10.73 -4.39
N TYR A 160 12.36 9.82 -3.53
CA TYR A 160 13.11 10.15 -2.34
C TYR A 160 14.44 10.82 -2.68
N SER A 161 14.79 11.83 -1.88
CA SER A 161 16.10 12.45 -1.92
C SER A 161 16.51 12.90 -0.52
N GLN A 162 17.80 12.90 -0.21
CA GLN A 162 18.31 13.38 1.09
C GLN A 162 17.94 14.84 1.38
N LYS A 163 17.64 15.63 0.33
CA LYS A 163 17.20 17.03 0.46
C LYS A 163 15.72 17.13 0.87
N MET A 164 14.99 16.01 0.88
CA MET A 164 13.55 15.94 1.19
C MET A 164 12.68 16.79 0.26
N ASP A 165 13.22 17.16 -0.90
CA ASP A 165 12.52 17.70 -2.05
C ASP A 165 12.06 16.49 -2.88
N ILE A 166 10.84 16.03 -2.59
CA ILE A 166 10.25 14.79 -3.08
C ILE A 166 9.04 15.19 -3.92
N PRO A 167 9.20 15.48 -5.22
CA PRO A 167 8.05 15.73 -6.09
C PRO A 167 7.35 14.41 -6.42
N LEU A 168 6.03 14.46 -6.56
CA LEU A 168 5.30 13.34 -7.16
C LEU A 168 5.52 13.33 -8.67
N ARG A 169 5.70 12.13 -9.22
CA ARG A 169 5.92 11.84 -10.63
C ARG A 169 4.90 10.86 -11.17
N TYR A 170 4.73 10.88 -12.49
CA TYR A 170 3.94 9.90 -13.21
C TYR A 170 4.70 9.34 -14.41
N SER A 171 4.35 8.14 -14.83
CA SER A 171 4.78 7.52 -16.08
C SER A 171 3.61 6.76 -16.70
N ARG A 172 3.19 7.18 -17.90
CA ARG A 172 2.08 6.55 -18.63
C ARG A 172 2.55 5.30 -19.36
N LEU A 173 1.66 4.32 -19.44
CA LEU A 173 1.82 3.16 -20.30
C LEU A 173 1.35 3.51 -21.72
N VAL A 174 2.27 3.53 -22.68
CA VAL A 174 1.99 3.83 -24.10
C VAL A 174 2.56 2.69 -24.94
N ASP A 175 1.72 2.06 -25.77
CA ASP A 175 2.11 0.90 -26.62
C ASP A 175 2.81 -0.22 -25.84
N GLY A 176 2.36 -0.48 -24.60
CA GLY A 176 2.91 -1.52 -23.73
C GLY A 176 4.25 -1.15 -23.06
N LYS A 177 4.68 0.11 -23.14
CA LYS A 177 5.90 0.61 -22.49
C LYS A 177 5.63 1.87 -21.69
N HIS A 178 6.24 1.96 -20.52
CA HIS A 178 6.21 3.16 -19.71
C HIS A 178 7.05 4.28 -20.33
N GLU A 179 6.54 5.50 -20.35
CA GLU A 179 7.29 6.68 -20.77
C GLU A 179 8.25 7.17 -19.68
N GLU A 180 9.20 8.04 -20.04
CA GLU A 180 10.08 8.72 -19.09
C GLU A 180 9.27 9.42 -17.97
N PRO A 181 9.64 9.24 -16.68
CA PRO A 181 8.94 9.86 -15.56
C PRO A 181 8.89 11.39 -15.61
N LYS A 182 7.69 11.94 -15.50
CA LYS A 182 7.42 13.39 -15.51
C LYS A 182 6.88 13.86 -14.17
N SER A 183 7.15 15.11 -13.80
CA SER A 183 6.51 15.73 -12.64
C SER A 183 4.99 15.86 -12.86
N LEU A 184 4.18 15.69 -11.81
CA LEU A 184 2.74 15.99 -11.87
C LEU A 184 2.42 17.49 -11.96
N GLY A 185 3.40 18.36 -11.73
CA GLY A 185 3.24 19.82 -11.78
C GLY A 185 3.74 20.55 -10.53
N PRO A 186 3.84 21.89 -10.60
CA PRO A 186 4.43 22.71 -9.54
C PRO A 186 3.74 22.60 -8.18
N GLN A 187 2.43 22.35 -8.14
CA GLN A 187 1.64 22.18 -6.93
C GLN A 187 2.03 20.93 -6.09
N PHE A 188 2.69 19.95 -6.72
CA PHE A 188 3.27 18.78 -6.05
C PHE A 188 4.75 18.98 -5.67
N GLY A 189 5.33 20.14 -5.99
CA GLY A 189 6.62 20.60 -5.46
C GLY A 189 6.47 21.57 -4.27
N ILE A 190 5.24 21.85 -3.83
CA ILE A 190 4.97 22.67 -2.64
C ILE A 190 5.07 21.80 -1.39
N GLY A 191 5.71 22.34 -0.35
CA GLY A 191 6.00 21.61 0.89
C GLY A 191 7.21 20.69 0.74
N ARG A 192 7.49 19.95 1.80
CA ARG A 192 8.52 18.90 1.82
C ARG A 192 7.86 17.55 2.03
N TYR A 193 8.53 16.48 1.59
CA TYR A 193 8.07 15.11 1.81
C TYR A 193 6.68 14.82 1.19
N ASN A 194 6.46 15.16 -0.09
CA ASN A 194 5.25 14.70 -0.80
C ASN A 194 5.45 13.22 -1.15
N ALA A 195 4.74 12.35 -0.45
CA ALA A 195 5.07 10.93 -0.41
C ALA A 195 3.81 10.05 -0.41
N HIS A 196 4.04 8.76 -0.69
CA HIS A 196 3.06 7.70 -0.58
C HIS A 196 1.76 7.95 -1.35
N PRO A 197 1.82 8.27 -2.66
CA PRO A 197 0.63 8.57 -3.43
C PRO A 197 -0.29 7.35 -3.52
N TYR A 198 -1.59 7.62 -3.37
CA TYR A 198 -2.69 6.81 -3.86
C TYR A 198 -3.32 7.52 -5.05
N ILE A 199 -3.34 6.88 -6.22
CA ILE A 199 -4.08 7.38 -7.38
C ILE A 199 -5.43 6.67 -7.48
N ALA A 200 -6.51 7.42 -7.71
CA ALA A 200 -7.80 6.83 -8.04
C ALA A 200 -7.68 5.99 -9.33
N PRO A 201 -8.37 4.83 -9.45
CA PRO A 201 -8.27 3.98 -10.64
C PRO A 201 -8.56 4.70 -11.96
N ASP A 202 -9.46 5.70 -11.94
CA ASP A 202 -9.84 6.53 -13.08
C ASP A 202 -9.00 7.80 -13.25
N GLU A 203 -7.96 7.98 -12.42
CA GLU A 203 -7.09 9.17 -12.35
C GLU A 203 -7.81 10.48 -12.02
N SER A 204 -9.04 10.42 -11.45
CA SER A 204 -9.82 11.62 -11.15
C SER A 204 -9.31 12.42 -9.94
N PHE A 205 -8.62 11.75 -9.02
CA PHE A 205 -7.94 12.39 -7.88
C PHE A 205 -6.71 11.59 -7.44
N ILE A 206 -5.82 12.26 -6.71
CA ILE A 206 -4.65 11.66 -6.05
C ILE A 206 -4.65 12.10 -4.58
N ILE A 207 -4.38 11.15 -3.68
CA ILE A 207 -4.23 11.38 -2.24
C ILE A 207 -2.79 11.08 -1.86
N PHE A 208 -2.17 11.89 -1.01
CA PHE A 208 -0.77 11.73 -0.61
C PHE A 208 -0.51 12.40 0.73
N ASP A 209 0.57 12.03 1.41
CA ASP A 209 1.03 12.76 2.60
C ASP A 209 2.10 13.80 2.27
N SER A 210 2.07 14.91 3.00
CA SER A 210 2.97 16.05 2.79
C SER A 210 3.19 16.85 4.07
N VAL A 211 4.33 17.51 4.17
CA VAL A 211 4.63 18.48 5.23
C VAL A 211 4.65 19.88 4.63
N ARG A 212 3.65 20.69 4.97
CA ARG A 212 3.48 22.06 4.44
C ARG A 212 3.49 23.08 5.57
N GLU A 213 3.79 24.33 5.23
CA GLU A 213 3.86 25.43 6.22
C GLU A 213 2.51 25.71 6.88
N ASP A 214 1.42 25.55 6.13
CA ASP A 214 0.03 25.68 6.56
C ASP A 214 -0.59 24.35 7.04
N GLY A 215 0.25 23.33 7.25
CA GLY A 215 -0.18 22.04 7.77
C GLY A 215 -0.63 22.06 9.22
N GLN A 216 -1.34 21.00 9.63
CA GLN A 216 -1.88 20.84 10.98
C GLN A 216 -0.90 20.16 11.94
N GLY A 217 -0.03 19.29 11.41
CA GLY A 217 0.88 18.49 12.22
C GLY A 217 2.25 18.29 11.60
N ARG A 218 2.80 17.09 11.86
CA ARG A 218 4.14 16.71 11.39
C ARG A 218 4.13 16.26 9.94
N SER A 219 3.03 15.67 9.49
CA SER A 219 2.73 15.23 8.13
C SER A 219 1.22 15.08 8.05
N ASP A 220 0.61 15.65 7.01
CA ASP A 220 -0.83 15.61 6.82
C ASP A 220 -1.18 14.92 5.50
N ILE A 221 -2.40 14.40 5.40
CA ILE A 221 -2.99 13.89 4.17
C ILE A 221 -3.59 15.06 3.35
N TYR A 222 -3.23 15.09 2.06
CA TYR A 222 -3.75 16.02 1.07
C TYR A 222 -4.40 15.27 -0.09
N ILE A 223 -5.35 15.94 -0.75
CA ILE A 223 -5.98 15.47 -1.97
C ILE A 223 -5.84 16.52 -3.09
N SER A 224 -5.58 16.09 -4.31
CA SER A 224 -5.64 16.94 -5.51
C SER A 224 -6.54 16.29 -6.55
N TYR A 225 -7.35 17.09 -7.24
CA TYR A 225 -8.27 16.62 -8.27
C TYR A 225 -7.74 16.94 -9.65
N ARG A 226 -8.02 16.04 -10.59
CA ARG A 226 -7.68 16.23 -11.99
C ARG A 226 -8.81 16.95 -12.71
N ALA A 227 -8.47 18.04 -13.40
CA ALA A 227 -9.39 18.81 -14.21
C ALA A 227 -9.62 18.15 -15.58
N ALA A 228 -10.66 18.61 -16.28
CA ALA A 228 -11.05 18.06 -17.59
C ALA A 228 -9.98 18.27 -18.69
N ASP A 229 -9.11 19.28 -18.55
CA ASP A 229 -7.98 19.50 -19.44
C ASP A 229 -6.76 18.61 -19.12
N GLY A 230 -6.89 17.73 -18.12
CA GLY A 230 -5.88 16.79 -17.67
C GLY A 230 -4.87 17.39 -16.69
N SER A 231 -4.97 18.68 -16.37
CA SER A 231 -4.16 19.33 -15.33
C SER A 231 -4.60 18.92 -13.93
N TRP A 232 -3.71 19.07 -12.96
CA TRP A 232 -3.97 18.77 -11.56
C TRP A 232 -4.20 20.08 -10.79
N GLY A 233 -5.28 20.14 -10.02
CA GLY A 233 -5.60 21.27 -9.16
C GLY A 233 -4.67 21.40 -7.96
N PRO A 234 -4.79 22.49 -7.16
CA PRO A 234 -4.03 22.63 -5.92
C PRO A 234 -4.31 21.45 -4.97
N ALA A 235 -3.33 21.12 -4.14
CA ALA A 235 -3.55 20.12 -3.10
C ALA A 235 -4.31 20.74 -1.92
N ILE A 236 -5.34 20.04 -1.46
CA ILE A 236 -6.30 20.46 -0.45
C ILE A 236 -6.04 19.60 0.80
N ASN A 237 -5.83 20.24 1.96
CA ASN A 237 -5.66 19.55 3.24
C ASN A 237 -6.99 18.85 3.62
N MET A 238 -6.95 17.58 4.02
CA MET A 238 -8.16 16.78 4.29
C MET A 238 -8.89 17.11 5.62
N GLY A 239 -8.51 18.19 6.30
CA GLY A 239 -9.23 18.72 7.46
C GLY A 239 -8.85 18.08 8.79
N ASP A 240 -9.30 18.69 9.88
CA ASP A 240 -8.89 18.44 11.27
C ASP A 240 -9.41 17.14 11.89
N LYS A 241 -10.37 16.48 11.22
CA LYS A 241 -10.82 15.14 11.59
C LYS A 241 -9.81 14.06 11.21
N ILE A 242 -9.16 14.22 10.06
CA ILE A 242 -8.16 13.28 9.55
C ILE A 242 -6.79 13.73 10.02
N ASN A 243 -6.42 14.97 9.69
CA ASN A 243 -5.11 15.53 9.99
C ASN A 243 -5.09 16.07 11.41
N THR A 244 -4.11 15.65 12.21
CA THR A 244 -3.99 16.04 13.61
C THR A 244 -2.63 16.69 13.87
N ALA A 245 -2.31 17.01 15.12
CA ALA A 245 -0.97 17.48 15.49
C ALA A 245 0.13 16.39 15.30
N HIS A 246 -0.26 15.17 14.95
CA HIS A 246 0.60 14.01 14.78
C HIS A 246 1.07 13.86 13.32
N SER A 247 1.42 12.65 12.90
CA SER A 247 1.75 12.36 11.50
C SER A 247 0.75 11.35 10.95
N GLU A 248 -0.01 11.79 9.96
CA GLU A 248 -0.84 10.94 9.14
C GLU A 248 -0.12 10.65 7.81
N LYS A 249 -0.02 9.37 7.42
CA LYS A 249 0.69 8.95 6.20
C LYS A 249 0.06 7.74 5.52
N ASN A 250 0.62 7.37 4.37
CA ASN A 250 0.32 6.11 3.69
C ASN A 250 -1.17 5.92 3.36
N PRO A 251 -1.83 6.92 2.75
CA PRO A 251 -3.24 6.82 2.44
C PRO A 251 -3.52 5.65 1.48
N SER A 252 -4.63 4.96 1.69
CA SER A 252 -5.20 4.02 0.73
C SER A 252 -6.72 4.09 0.78
N LEU A 253 -7.40 3.73 -0.29
CA LEU A 253 -8.86 3.73 -0.37
C LEU A 253 -9.36 2.32 -0.59
N SER A 254 -10.46 1.94 0.07
CA SER A 254 -11.14 0.68 -0.28
C SER A 254 -11.54 0.69 -1.75
N PRO A 255 -11.46 -0.46 -2.47
CA PRO A 255 -11.85 -0.56 -3.88
C PRO A 255 -13.25 -0.06 -4.22
N ASP A 256 -14.19 -0.13 -3.28
CA ASP A 256 -15.55 0.40 -3.41
C ASP A 256 -15.68 1.92 -3.18
N GLY A 257 -14.57 2.58 -2.84
CA GLY A 257 -14.49 4.03 -2.61
C GLY A 257 -15.10 4.50 -1.29
N GLN A 258 -15.55 3.59 -0.41
CA GLN A 258 -16.32 3.97 0.78
C GLN A 258 -15.46 4.39 1.98
N PHE A 259 -14.25 3.83 2.12
CA PHE A 259 -13.41 4.07 3.31
C PHE A 259 -11.97 4.40 2.94
N LEU A 260 -11.47 5.48 3.54
CA LEU A 260 -10.06 5.87 3.50
C LEU A 260 -9.34 5.21 4.68
N PHE A 261 -8.18 4.63 4.41
CA PHE A 261 -7.26 4.07 5.38
C PHE A 261 -5.97 4.89 5.40
N PHE A 262 -5.36 5.02 6.57
CA PHE A 262 -4.09 5.73 6.73
C PHE A 262 -3.42 5.33 8.03
N ASP A 263 -2.11 5.53 8.10
CA ASP A 263 -1.37 5.36 9.35
C ASP A 263 -1.42 6.65 10.17
N LYS A 264 -1.65 6.53 11.48
CA LYS A 264 -1.48 7.66 12.41
C LYS A 264 -0.35 7.37 13.39
N ARG A 265 0.67 8.22 13.38
CA ARG A 265 1.88 8.13 14.22
C ARG A 265 1.88 9.21 15.29
N THR A 266 1.56 8.86 16.53
CA THR A 266 1.50 9.84 17.63
C THR A 266 2.91 10.27 18.07
N LYS A 267 3.89 9.36 17.98
CA LYS A 267 5.33 9.61 18.20
C LYS A 267 6.10 9.73 16.87
N ARG A 268 7.37 10.14 16.95
CA ARG A 268 8.23 10.21 15.75
C ARG A 268 8.64 8.80 15.35
N GLY A 269 8.85 8.59 14.04
CA GLY A 269 9.06 7.25 13.50
C GLY A 269 7.84 6.36 13.70
N ASN A 270 8.07 5.05 13.81
CA ASN A 270 7.02 4.05 13.99
C ASN A 270 6.91 3.57 15.44
N GLU A 271 7.36 4.36 16.43
CA GLU A 271 7.32 3.97 17.85
C GLU A 271 5.89 3.77 18.39
N GLU A 272 4.93 4.54 17.85
CA GLU A 272 3.52 4.45 18.23
C GLU A 272 2.69 4.80 16.99
N VAL A 273 2.22 3.75 16.30
CA VAL A 273 1.50 3.85 15.04
C VAL A 273 0.40 2.80 14.97
N ASN A 274 -0.77 3.20 14.49
CA ASN A 274 -1.84 2.28 14.12
C ASN A 274 -2.39 2.63 12.74
N ILE A 275 -2.99 1.65 12.08
CA ILE A 275 -3.80 1.83 10.88
C ILE A 275 -5.19 2.29 11.31
N TYR A 276 -5.62 3.44 10.80
CA TYR A 276 -6.94 4.01 10.98
C TYR A 276 -7.76 3.88 9.70
N TRP A 277 -9.07 3.96 9.84
CA TRP A 277 -10.03 4.04 8.75
C TRP A 277 -11.15 5.04 9.06
N VAL A 278 -11.73 5.64 8.02
CA VAL A 278 -12.77 6.66 8.11
C VAL A 278 -13.66 6.64 6.87
N ASP A 279 -14.91 7.04 7.00
CA ASP A 279 -15.80 7.29 5.85
C ASP A 279 -15.14 8.28 4.87
N ALA A 280 -15.14 7.91 3.58
CA ALA A 280 -14.44 8.63 2.53
C ALA A 280 -15.25 9.79 1.91
N GLN A 281 -16.43 10.14 2.44
CA GLN A 281 -17.27 11.23 1.92
C GLN A 281 -16.55 12.59 1.89
N ILE A 282 -15.48 12.76 2.67
CA ILE A 282 -14.61 13.94 2.60
C ILE A 282 -14.02 14.14 1.19
N ILE A 283 -13.77 13.07 0.43
CA ILE A 283 -13.30 13.13 -0.96
C ILE A 283 -14.34 13.80 -1.86
N GLU A 284 -15.63 13.57 -1.64
CA GLU A 284 -16.65 14.27 -2.42
C GLU A 284 -16.91 15.68 -1.89
N THR A 285 -16.77 15.87 -0.58
CA THR A 285 -16.96 17.18 0.07
C THR A 285 -15.92 18.21 -0.40
N LEU A 286 -14.68 17.78 -0.62
CA LEU A 286 -13.57 18.63 -1.06
C LEU A 286 -13.48 18.76 -2.59
N ARG A 287 -14.30 18.03 -3.36
CA ARG A 287 -14.28 18.08 -4.82
C ARG A 287 -14.66 19.49 -5.31
N PRO A 288 -13.82 20.15 -6.13
CA PRO A 288 -14.17 21.42 -6.75
C PRO A 288 -15.46 21.30 -7.57
N LYS A 289 -16.32 22.31 -7.47
CA LYS A 289 -17.59 22.40 -8.21
C LYS A 289 -17.41 23.03 -9.59
#